data_AF-A0AAN4SFS8-F1
#
_entry.id   AF-A0AAN4SFS8-F1
#
_cell.length_a   1.000
_cell.length_b   1.000
_cell.length_c   1.000
_cell.angle_alpha   90.00
_cell.angle_beta   90.00
_cell.angle_gamma   90.00
#
_symmetry.space_group_name_H-M   'P 1'
#
loop_
_entity.id
_entity.type
_entity.pdbx_description
1 polymer ?
#
loop_
_entity_poly.entity_id
_entity_poly.type
_entity_poly.pdbx_seq_one_letter_code
_entity_poly.pdbx_strand_id
1 'polypeptide(L)' 'MIKNAYITIIASPELSQMGLDELIGHRGVVVEDLSQNRETNRGSLVLLEESYLDEFLWFIPEKSISYE' A
#
# COMPACT_ATOMS: atom_id res chain seq x y z
N MET A 1 6.80 -9.23 1.53
CA MET A 1 6.23 -8.18 2.40
C MET A 1 5.85 -8.81 3.74
N ILE A 2 5.84 -8.03 4.82
CA ILE A 2 5.61 -8.57 6.17
C ILE A 2 4.14 -8.40 6.53
N LYS A 3 3.41 -9.51 6.65
CA LYS A 3 2.00 -9.48 7.08
C LYS A 3 1.89 -8.97 8.51
N ASN A 4 0.84 -8.19 8.79
CA ASN A 4 0.59 -7.51 10.06
C ASN A 4 1.66 -6.49 10.46
N ALA A 5 2.50 -6.04 9.53
CA ALA A 5 3.41 -4.93 9.78
C ALA A 5 2.72 -3.59 9.52
N TYR A 6 3.02 -2.62 10.38
CA TYR A 6 2.66 -1.23 10.16
C TYR A 6 3.56 -0.62 9.11
N ILE A 7 2.94 0.16 8.22
CA ILE A 7 3.62 0.83 7.14
C ILE A 7 3.15 2.26 7.02
N THR A 8 4.01 3.11 6.46
CA THR A 8 3.65 4.42 5.92
C THR A 8 3.72 4.35 4.41
N ILE A 9 2.69 4.88 3.74
CA ILE A 9 2.64 4.95 2.28
C ILE A 9 3.54 6.10 1.81
N ILE A 10 4.46 5.82 0.90
CA ILE A 10 5.41 6.78 0.33
C ILE A 10 5.18 6.96 -1.17
N ALA A 11 5.63 8.10 -1.70
CA ALA A 11 5.56 8.38 -3.12
C ALA A 11 6.33 7.34 -3.95
N SER A 12 5.70 6.81 -4.99
CA SER A 12 6.40 6.03 -6.01
C SER A 12 5.72 6.21 -7.37
N PRO A 13 6.45 6.02 -8.50
CA PRO A 13 5.87 6.14 -9.83
C PRO A 13 4.67 5.20 -10.06
N GLU A 14 4.69 4.01 -9.45
CA GLU A 14 3.59 3.04 -9.52
C GLU A 14 2.33 3.54 -8.80
N LEU A 15 2.49 4.19 -7.63
CA LEU A 15 1.38 4.79 -6.89
C LEU A 15 0.72 5.91 -7.70
N SER A 16 1.53 6.79 -8.30
CA SER A 16 1.04 7.90 -9.11
C SER A 16 0.35 7.43 -10.40
N GLN A 17 0.85 6.36 -11.03
CA GLN A 17 0.17 5.73 -12.18
C GLN A 17 -1.20 5.17 -11.81
N MET A 18 -1.42 4.80 -10.54
CA MET A 18 -2.71 4.34 -10.02
C MET A 18 -3.60 5.50 -9.54
N GLY A 19 -3.12 6.75 -9.57
CA GLY A 19 -3.85 7.92 -9.08
C GLY A 19 -4.02 7.94 -7.55
N LEU A 20 -3.13 7.27 -6.81
CA LEU A 20 -3.21 7.11 -5.36
C LEU A 20 -2.24 8.04 -4.61
N ASP A 21 -1.80 9.14 -5.23
CA ASP A 21 -0.88 10.09 -4.61
C ASP A 21 -1.42 10.71 -3.31
N GLU A 22 -2.74 10.81 -3.17
CA GLU A 22 -3.37 11.32 -1.94
C GLU A 22 -3.17 10.39 -0.74
N LEU A 23 -2.84 9.11 -0.96
CA LEU A 23 -2.52 8.17 0.11
C LEU A 23 -1.10 8.37 0.66
N ILE A 24 -0.26 9.19 0.04
CA ILE A 24 1.10 9.45 0.55
C ILE A 24 1.02 10.04 1.97
N GLY A 25 1.77 9.45 2.89
CA GLY A 25 1.78 9.82 4.31
C GLY A 25 0.69 9.12 5.14
N HIS A 26 -0.27 8.43 4.52
CA HIS A 26 -1.23 7.61 5.27
C HIS A 26 -0.54 6.38 5.86
N ARG A 27 -1.03 5.99 7.02
CA ARG A 27 -0.56 4.81 7.76
C ARG A 27 -1.56 3.68 7.62
N GLY A 28 -1.05 2.46 7.70
CA GLY A 28 -1.89 1.27 7.65
C GLY A 28 -1.12 0.01 7.99
N VAL A 29 -1.84 -1.11 7.96
CA VAL A 29 -1.29 -2.43 8.24
C VAL A 29 -1.40 -3.33 7.02
N VAL A 30 -0.33 -4.07 6.71
CA VAL A 30 -0.33 -5.06 5.63
C VAL A 30 -1.22 -6.25 6.02
N VAL A 31 -2.32 -6.44 5.32
CA VAL A 31 -3.27 -7.55 5.55
C VAL A 31 -2.90 -8.76 4.71
N GLU A 32 -2.49 -8.54 3.46
CA GLU A 32 -2.19 -9.61 2.51
C GLU A 32 -1.05 -9.22 1.58
N ASP A 33 -0.08 -10.12 1.45
CA ASP A 33 1.01 -10.01 0.48
C ASP A 33 0.54 -10.53 -0.88
N LEU A 34 0.46 -9.63 -1.86
CA LEU A 34 0.08 -9.94 -3.25
C LEU A 34 1.28 -9.87 -4.20
N SER A 35 2.50 -9.81 -3.66
CA SER A 35 3.76 -9.79 -4.41
C SER A 35 4.20 -11.18 -4.85
N GLN A 36 3.77 -12.22 -4.12
CA GLN A 36 4.01 -13.61 -4.46
C GLN A 36 3.33 -13.95 -5.80
N ASN A 37 4.08 -14.54 -6.74
CA ASN A 37 3.63 -14.92 -8.10
C ASN A 37 3.32 -13.78 -9.08
N ARG A 38 3.75 -12.55 -8.82
CA ARG A 38 3.66 -11.44 -9.79
C ARG A 38 5.03 -10.97 -10.25
N GLU A 39 5.24 -10.95 -11.57
CA GLU A 39 6.41 -10.34 -12.22
C GLU A 39 6.27 -8.82 -12.30
N THR A 40 5.04 -8.30 -12.40
CA THR A 40 4.69 -6.87 -12.48
C THR A 40 3.57 -6.51 -11.49
N ASN A 41 3.46 -5.24 -11.09
CA ASN A 41 2.46 -4.77 -10.10
C ASN A 41 2.50 -5.56 -8.78
N ARG A 42 3.70 -5.71 -8.23
CA ARG A 42 3.93 -6.25 -6.89
C ARG A 42 3.47 -5.25 -5.83
N GLY A 43 2.85 -5.76 -4.77
CA GLY A 43 2.33 -4.93 -3.70
C GLY A 43 1.60 -5.76 -2.66
N SER A 44 0.88 -5.06 -1.79
CA SER A 44 0.07 -5.67 -0.74
C SER A 44 -1.26 -4.97 -0.59
N LEU A 45 -2.21 -5.70 -0.02
CA LEU A 45 -3.42 -5.12 0.52
C LEU A 45 -3.10 -4.49 1.87
N VAL A 46 -3.34 -3.20 2.00
CA VAL A 46 -3.12 -2.42 3.22
C VAL A 46 -4.47 -1.96 3.76
N LEU A 47 -4.70 -2.22 5.04
CA LEU A 47 -5.81 -1.63 5.78
C LEU A 47 -5.33 -0.30 6.38
N LEU A 48 -5.86 0.80 5.86
CA LEU A 48 -5.55 2.16 6.28
C LEU A 48 -6.11 2.44 7.69
N GLU A 49 -5.42 3.29 8.45
CA GLU A 49 -5.93 3.80 9.74
C GLU A 49 -7.10 4.77 9.54
N GLU A 50 -7.11 5.50 8.42
CA GLU A 50 -8.15 6.43 8.02
C GLU A 50 -8.75 6.01 6.67
N SER A 51 -10.07 6.12 6.51
CA SER A 51 -10.73 5.77 5.25
C SER A 51 -10.36 6.77 4.15
N TYR A 52 -10.06 6.25 2.97
CA TYR A 52 -9.90 7.02 1.75
C TYR A 52 -11.01 6.65 0.77
N LEU A 53 -11.77 7.64 0.29
CA LEU A 53 -12.96 7.42 -0.56
C LEU A 53 -13.95 6.41 0.03
N ASP A 54 -14.22 6.52 1.34
CA ASP A 54 -15.09 5.62 2.11
C ASP A 54 -14.63 4.15 2.17
N GLU A 55 -13.40 3.85 1.73
CA GLU A 55 -12.77 2.53 1.82
C GLU A 55 -11.51 2.54 2.68
N PHE A 56 -11.32 1.48 3.47
CA PHE A 56 -10.13 1.30 4.30
C PHE A 56 -9.09 0.38 3.65
N LEU A 57 -9.48 -0.42 2.66
CA LEU A 57 -8.66 -1.52 2.16
C LEU A 57 -8.17 -1.20 0.76
N TRP A 58 -6.89 -0.86 0.65
CA TRP A 58 -6.31 -0.39 -0.61
C TRP A 58 -5.12 -1.25 -1.03
N PHE A 59 -5.00 -1.46 -2.33
CA PHE A 59 -3.79 -2.06 -2.90
C PHE A 59 -2.70 -1.00 -2.96
N ILE A 60 -1.56 -1.27 -2.30
CA ILE A 60 -0.40 -0.40 -2.29
C ILE A 60 0.79 -1.11 -2.95
N PRO A 61 1.43 -0.50 -3.96
CA PRO A 61 2.62 -1.06 -4.60
C PRO A 61 3.78 -1.25 -3.61
N GLU A 62 4.61 -2.27 -3.84
CA GLU A 62 5.75 -2.60 -2.97
C GLU A 62 6.71 -1.41 -2.79
N LYS A 63 6.93 -0.63 -3.86
CA LYS A 63 7.81 0.54 -3.83
C LYS A 63 7.22 1.75 -3.10
N SER A 64 5.94 1.69 -2.78
CA SER A 64 5.20 2.75 -2.07
C SER A 64 5.07 2.43 -0.58
N ILE A 65 5.78 1.42 -0.07
CA ILE A 65 5.66 0.96 1.31
C ILE A 65 6.96 1.17 2.06
N SER A 66 6.89 1.95 3.13
CA SER A 66 7.95 2.06 4.13
C SER A 66 7.50 1.38 5.41
N TYR A 67 8.25 0.38 5.88
CA TYR A 67 8.03 -0.25 7.18
C TYR A 67 8.50 0.69 8.31
N GLU A 68 7.82 0.63 9.45
CA GLU A 68 8.26 1.26 10.71
C GLU A 68 9.27 0.38 11.48
#